data_AF-A0AAQ4D7F7-F1
#
_entry.id   AF-A0AAQ4D7F7-F1
#
_cell.length_a   1.000
_cell.length_b   1.000
_cell.length_c   1.000
_cell.angle_alpha   90.00
_cell.angle_beta   90.00
_cell.angle_gamma   90.00
#
_symmetry.space_group_name_H-M   'P 1'
#
loop_
_entity.id
_entity.type
_entity.pdbx_description
1 polymer ?
#
loop_
_entity_poly.entity_id
_entity_poly.type
_entity_poly.pdbx_seq_one_letter_code
_entity_poly.pdbx_strand_id
1 'polypeptide(L)'
;MIGHAPSWFFRAGWMVFVPFFCITIFASSIIQYKPPVYAKTYFYPWWGEMIGWFLALVSMLMIPIYAAYYVVTAQGPLLKRLQTGVTPTIKPRSSLEAGPLLDPLEKLPLAGPK
;
A
#
# COMPACT_ATOMS: atom_id res chain seq x y z
N MET A 1 -11.20 2.61 -10.50
CA MET A 1 -11.98 3.72 -11.08
C MET A 1 -13.21 3.14 -11.75
N ILE A 2 -14.28 3.03 -10.98
CA ILE A 2 -15.68 2.97 -11.43
C ILE A 2 -16.22 4.34 -10.96
N GLY A 3 -16.95 5.08 -11.79
CA GLY A 3 -17.30 6.49 -11.54
C GLY A 3 -18.14 6.81 -10.29
N HIS A 4 -18.32 5.86 -9.38
CA HIS A 4 -18.97 6.02 -8.09
C HIS A 4 -17.98 5.78 -6.93
N ALA A 5 -18.21 6.44 -5.80
CA ALA A 5 -17.43 6.18 -4.59
C ALA A 5 -17.78 4.78 -4.01
N PRO A 6 -16.80 4.03 -3.45
CA PRO A 6 -17.08 2.77 -2.79
C PRO A 6 -18.03 2.99 -1.61
N SER A 7 -18.99 2.07 -1.44
CA SER A 7 -20.00 2.15 -0.37
C SER A 7 -19.37 2.07 1.02
N TRP A 8 -20.10 2.54 2.03
CA TRP A 8 -19.63 2.61 3.41
C TRP A 8 -19.16 1.25 3.96
N PHE A 9 -19.83 0.16 3.59
CA PHE A 9 -19.47 -1.19 4.02
C PHE A 9 -18.05 -1.60 3.59
N PHE A 10 -17.65 -1.31 2.35
CA PHE A 10 -16.30 -1.61 1.87
C PHE A 10 -15.24 -0.77 2.58
N ARG A 11 -15.55 0.51 2.86
CA ARG A 11 -14.65 1.41 3.60
C ARG A 11 -14.41 0.90 5.02
N ALA A 12 -15.45 0.50 5.73
CA ALA A 12 -15.34 -0.08 7.07
C ALA A 12 -14.57 -1.42 7.04
N GLY A 13 -14.82 -2.24 6.01
CA GLY A 13 -14.07 -3.46 5.73
C GLY A 13 -12.56 -3.24 5.70
N TRP A 14 -12.09 -2.28 4.90
CA TRP A 14 -10.66 -2.03 4.70
C TRP A 14 -9.99 -1.30 5.86
N MET A 15 -10.68 -0.40 6.55
CA MET A 15 -10.07 0.37 7.65
C MET A 15 -10.03 -0.39 8.98
N VAL A 16 -10.98 -1.29 9.24
CA VAL A 16 -11.13 -1.92 10.57
C VAL A 16 -11.01 -3.43 10.51
N PHE A 17 -11.80 -4.09 9.67
CA PHE A 17 -11.85 -5.56 9.67
C PHE A 17 -10.54 -6.18 9.18
N VAL A 18 -10.01 -5.71 8.04
CA VAL A 18 -8.74 -6.22 7.49
C VAL A 18 -7.59 -6.11 8.50
N PRO A 19 -7.25 -4.93 9.06
CA PRO A 19 -6.15 -4.84 10.01
C PRO A 19 -6.40 -5.66 11.27
N PHE A 20 -7.64 -5.71 11.76
CA PHE A 20 -7.99 -6.52 12.93
C PHE A 20 -7.74 -8.01 12.71
N PHE A 21 -8.21 -8.58 11.59
CA PHE A 21 -7.98 -9.98 11.27
C PHE A 21 -6.50 -10.27 11.01
N CYS A 22 -5.78 -9.38 10.33
CA CYS A 22 -4.34 -9.53 10.12
C CYS A 22 -3.58 -9.62 11.46
N ILE A 23 -3.84 -8.70 12.40
CA ILE A 23 -3.20 -8.71 13.73
C ILE A 23 -3.57 -9.98 14.49
N THR A 24 -4.85 -10.39 14.45
CA THR A 24 -5.34 -11.58 15.16
C THR A 24 -4.68 -12.86 14.65
N ILE A 25 -4.62 -13.05 13.33
CA ILE A 25 -3.98 -14.23 12.73
C ILE A 25 -2.49 -14.24 13.00
N PHE A 26 -1.82 -13.09 12.88
CA PHE A 26 -0.40 -12.96 13.17
C PHE A 26 -0.08 -13.27 14.64
N ALA A 27 -0.86 -12.74 15.59
CA ALA A 27 -0.70 -13.03 17.00
C ALA A 27 -0.95 -14.51 17.32
N SER A 28 -2.00 -15.11 16.73
CA SER A 28 -2.29 -16.53 16.87
C SER A 28 -1.16 -17.41 16.34
N SER A 29 -0.53 -17.01 15.22
CA SER A 29 0.63 -17.69 14.64
C SER A 29 1.84 -17.72 15.57
N ILE A 30 2.01 -16.70 16.43
CA ILE A 30 3.10 -16.63 17.41
C ILE A 30 2.74 -17.43 18.67
N ILE A 31 1.51 -17.27 19.18
CA ILE A 31 1.08 -17.88 20.45
C ILE A 31 0.97 -19.41 20.31
N GLN A 32 0.42 -19.89 19.20
CA GLN A 32 0.24 -21.32 18.95
C GLN A 32 1.44 -21.93 18.21
N TYR A 33 2.59 -21.24 18.25
CA TYR A 33 3.77 -21.72 17.59
C TYR A 33 4.21 -23.07 18.19
N LYS A 34 4.12 -24.12 17.37
CA LYS A 34 4.65 -25.43 17.69
C LYS A 34 5.79 -25.73 16.72
N PRO A 35 6.93 -26.25 17.20
CA PRO A 35 8.02 -26.60 16.31
C PRO A 35 7.49 -27.57 15.24
N PRO A 36 7.75 -27.28 13.95
CA PRO A 36 7.21 -28.09 12.87
C PRO A 36 7.78 -29.52 12.97
N VAL A 37 6.93 -30.49 13.29
CA VAL A 37 7.34 -31.90 13.40
C VAL A 37 7.00 -32.61 12.10
N TYR A 38 8.00 -33.04 11.35
CA TYR A 38 7.78 -33.85 10.15
C TYR A 38 7.54 -35.30 10.55
N ALA A 39 6.44 -35.89 10.08
CA ALA A 39 6.08 -37.30 10.28
C ALA A 39 6.03 -37.79 11.76
N LYS A 40 5.87 -36.89 12.74
CA LYS A 40 5.81 -37.18 14.21
C LYS A 40 7.06 -37.82 14.82
N THR A 41 8.10 -38.11 14.03
CA THR A 41 9.36 -38.74 14.47
C THR A 41 10.59 -37.89 14.15
N TYR A 42 10.47 -36.87 13.29
CA TYR A 42 11.58 -35.98 12.94
C TYR A 42 11.38 -34.59 13.54
N PHE A 43 12.16 -34.29 14.58
CA PHE A 43 12.27 -32.94 15.12
C PHE A 43 13.07 -32.09 14.14
N TYR A 44 12.43 -31.04 13.63
CA TYR A 44 13.14 -30.08 12.79
C TYR A 44 14.24 -29.42 13.64
N PRO A 45 15.48 -29.36 13.13
CA PRO A 45 16.56 -28.85 13.92
C PRO A 45 16.40 -27.32 14.07
N TRP A 46 16.72 -26.81 15.26
CA TRP A 46 16.46 -25.41 15.65
C TRP A 46 16.99 -24.36 14.66
N TRP A 47 18.10 -24.64 13.95
CA TRP A 47 18.66 -23.75 12.94
C TRP A 47 17.77 -23.58 11.71
N GLY A 48 17.08 -24.65 11.28
CA GLY A 48 16.16 -24.55 10.15
C GLY A 48 14.94 -23.70 10.50
N GLU A 49 14.46 -23.83 11.73
CA GLU A 49 13.34 -23.04 12.26
C GLU A 49 13.68 -21.55 12.24
N MET A 50 14.89 -21.20 12.72
CA MET A 50 15.40 -19.83 12.69
C MET A 50 15.54 -19.28 11.28
N ILE A 51 15.96 -20.08 10.30
CA ILE A 51 16.06 -19.65 8.90
C ILE A 51 14.67 -19.32 8.33
N GLY A 52 13.65 -20.13 8.63
CA GLY A 52 12.27 -19.89 8.18
C GLY A 52 11.70 -18.59 8.77
N TRP A 53 11.88 -18.39 10.07
CA TRP A 53 11.49 -17.14 10.74
C TRP A 53 12.27 -15.94 10.22
N PHE A 54 13.58 -16.08 10.03
CA PHE A 54 14.43 -15.01 9.50
C PHE A 54 13.98 -14.60 8.09
N LEU A 55 13.72 -15.56 7.20
CA LEU A 55 13.24 -15.28 5.86
C LEU A 55 11.89 -14.54 5.86
N ALA A 56 10.97 -14.92 6.75
CA ALA A 56 9.69 -14.24 6.92
C ALA A 56 9.87 -12.81 7.44
N LEU A 57 10.73 -12.61 8.45
CA LEU A 57 10.99 -11.30 9.05
C LEU A 57 11.72 -10.35 8.11
N VAL A 58 12.65 -10.83 7.28
CA VAL A 58 13.36 -10.00 6.30
C VAL A 58 12.38 -9.32 5.34
N SER A 59 11.35 -10.04 4.89
CA SER A 59 10.30 -9.47 4.04
C SER A 59 9.50 -8.37 4.78
N MET A 60 9.15 -8.60 6.04
CA MET A 60 8.41 -7.63 6.86
C MET A 60 9.26 -6.39 7.21
N LEU A 61 10.57 -6.56 7.41
CA LEU A 61 11.50 -5.50 7.78
C LEU A 61 11.91 -4.61 6.60
N MET A 62 11.74 -5.06 5.36
CA MET A 62 12.07 -4.26 4.16
C MET A 62 11.31 -2.92 4.14
N ILE A 63 10.04 -2.92 4.56
CA ILE A 63 9.17 -1.73 4.58
C ILE A 63 9.70 -0.68 5.58
N PRO A 64 9.93 -0.99 6.88
CA PRO A 64 10.46 -0.02 7.82
C PRO A 64 11.91 0.37 7.53
N ILE A 65 12.74 -0.53 6.99
CA ILE A 65 14.12 -0.19 6.57
C ILE A 65 14.08 0.89 5.48
N TYR A 66 13.23 0.73 4.47
CA TYR A 66 13.08 1.74 3.42
C TYR A 66 12.53 3.06 3.97
N ALA A 67 11.55 3.00 4.88
CA ALA A 67 11.03 4.19 5.54
C ALA A 67 12.13 4.94 6.32
N ALA A 68 12.98 4.22 7.07
CA ALA A 68 14.12 4.80 7.78
C ALA A 68 15.15 5.38 6.81
N TYR A 69 15.48 4.67 5.74
CA TYR A 69 16.37 5.15 4.68
C TYR A 69 15.86 6.46 4.06
N TYR A 70 14.57 6.53 3.74
CA TYR A 70 13.94 7.74 3.19
C TYR A 70 14.02 8.92 4.18
N VAL A 71 13.76 8.67 5.46
CA VAL A 71 13.83 9.71 6.51
C VAL A 71 15.26 10.23 6.69
N VAL A 72 16.27 9.36 6.64
CA VAL A 72 17.69 9.75 6.81
C VAL A 72 18.23 10.49 5.58
N THR A 73 17.88 10.05 4.36
CA THR A 73 18.42 10.61 3.11
C THR A 73 17.71 11.87 2.63
N ALA A 74 16.42 12.06 2.96
CA ALA A 74 15.72 13.30 2.64
C ALA A 74 16.38 14.49 3.36
N GLN A 75 16.41 15.68 2.74
CA GLN A 75 16.97 16.89 3.34
C GLN A 75 15.84 17.75 3.94
N GLY A 76 16.08 18.45 5.07
CA GLY A 76 15.10 19.34 5.74
C GLY A 76 14.60 18.86 7.12
N PRO A 77 13.63 19.53 7.76
CA PRO A 77 13.12 19.16 9.10
C PRO A 77 12.26 17.89 9.06
N LEU A 78 12.38 17.03 10.09
CA LEU A 78 11.77 15.69 10.17
C LEU A 78 10.26 15.67 9.87
N LEU A 79 9.52 16.65 10.37
CA LEU A 79 8.06 16.73 10.21
C LEU A 79 7.66 16.98 8.75
N LYS A 80 8.44 17.79 8.01
CA LYS A 80 8.23 18.00 6.57
C LYS A 80 8.58 16.77 5.75
N ARG A 81 9.61 16.00 6.15
CA ARG A 81 9.99 14.74 5.48
C ARG A 81 8.88 13.68 5.58
N LEU A 82 8.33 13.50 6.78
CA LEU A 82 7.22 12.56 6.98
C LEU A 82 5.96 13.00 6.24
N GLN A 83 5.65 14.29 6.28
CA GLN A 83 4.51 14.83 5.55
C GLN A 83 4.63 14.62 4.04
N THR A 84 5.82 14.87 3.47
CA THR A 84 6.09 14.59 2.05
C THR A 84 6.05 13.09 1.74
N GLY A 85 6.58 12.23 2.61
CA GLY A 85 6.57 10.77 2.40
C GLY A 85 5.18 10.13 2.46
N VAL A 86 4.25 10.71 3.22
CA VAL A 86 2.85 10.23 3.34
C VAL A 86 1.95 10.87 2.27
N THR A 87 2.40 11.93 1.60
CA THR A 87 1.64 12.60 0.55
C THR A 87 1.90 11.92 -0.79
N PRO A 88 0.86 11.45 -1.51
CA PRO A 88 1.05 10.78 -2.78
C PRO A 88 1.39 11.78 -3.89
N THR A 89 2.43 11.50 -4.68
CA THR A 89 2.76 12.27 -5.89
C THR A 89 1.81 11.87 -7.02
N ILE A 90 0.56 12.29 -6.95
CA ILE A 90 -0.40 12.12 -8.04
C ILE A 90 -0.16 13.27 -9.02
N LYS A 91 0.39 12.97 -10.20
CA LYS A 91 0.37 13.91 -11.33
C LYS A 91 -1.02 13.81 -11.98
N PRO A 92 -1.89 14.85 -11.89
CA PRO A 92 -3.13 14.85 -12.64
C PRO A 92 -2.80 14.82 -14.13
N ARG A 93 -3.46 13.97 -14.91
CA ARG A 93 -3.41 14.06 -16.36
C ARG A 93 -3.93 15.44 -16.75
N SER A 94 -3.13 16.26 -17.42
CA SER A 94 -3.57 17.56 -17.89
C SER A 94 -4.67 17.37 -18.94
N SER A 95 -5.76 18.12 -18.80
CA SER A 95 -6.87 18.17 -19.76
C SER A 95 -6.44 18.69 -21.15
N LEU A 96 -5.18 19.13 -21.30
CA LEU A 96 -4.58 19.59 -22.55
C LEU A 96 -4.19 18.43 -23.49
N GLU A 97 -3.99 17.21 -22.98
CA GLU A 97 -3.73 16.00 -23.79
C GLU A 97 -5.04 15.28 -24.21
N ALA A 98 -6.18 15.69 -23.66
CA ALA A 98 -7.47 15.32 -24.22
C ALA A 98 -7.67 16.17 -25.47
N GLY A 99 -7.20 15.68 -26.61
CA GLY A 99 -7.30 16.38 -27.89
C GLY A 99 -8.72 16.86 -28.21
N PRO A 100 -8.91 17.77 -29.16
CA PRO A 100 -10.14 18.53 -29.30
C PRO A 100 -11.24 17.68 -29.96
N LEU A 101 -12.14 17.11 -29.15
CA LEU A 101 -13.45 16.65 -29.63
C LEU A 101 -14.55 17.69 -29.40
N LEU A 102 -14.20 18.87 -28.87
CA LEU A 102 -15.10 20.03 -28.76
C LEU A 102 -14.94 21.05 -29.90
N ASP A 103 -13.87 20.94 -30.71
CA ASP A 103 -13.67 21.70 -31.96
C ASP A 103 -14.80 21.58 -33.01
N PRO A 104 -15.58 20.47 -33.11
CA PRO A 104 -16.65 20.40 -34.11
C PRO A 104 -17.79 21.40 -33.85
N LEU A 105 -17.96 21.83 -32.60
CA LEU A 105 -19.03 22.73 -32.16
C LEU A 105 -18.60 24.20 -32.26
N GLU A 106 -17.30 24.49 -32.07
CA GLU A 106 -16.72 25.82 -32.29
C GLU A 106 -16.68 26.19 -33.79
N LYS A 107 -16.63 25.19 -34.68
CA LYS A 107 -16.71 25.37 -36.14
C LYS A 107 -18.13 25.57 -36.68
N LEU A 108 -19.17 25.51 -35.85
CA LEU A 108 -20.53 25.80 -36.32
C LEU A 108 -20.71 27.33 -36.42
N PRO A 109 -21.19 27.86 -37.56
CA PRO A 109 -21.41 29.30 -37.79
C PRO A 109 -22.57 29.91 -36.97
N LEU A 110 -22.96 29.26 -35.86
CA LEU A 110 -24.11 29.60 -35.02
C LEU A 110 -23.77 30.65 -33.95
N ALA A 111 -22.49 30.98 -33.77
CA ALA A 111 -22.07 32.11 -32.95
C ALA A 111 -21.95 33.37 -33.84
N GLY A 112 -23.07 34.06 -34.01
CA GLY A 112 -23.11 35.42 -34.57
C GLY A 112 -22.24 36.39 -33.76
N PRO A 113 -21.78 37.49 -34.37
CA PRO A 113 -20.72 38.32 -33.82
C PRO A 113 -21.13 39.05 -32.52
N LYS A 114 -20.36 38.75 -31.47
CA LYS A 114 -20.06 39.48 -30.22
C LYS A 114 -21.22 39.96 -29.36
#